data_AF-A0A9E5U5F0-F1
#
_entry.id   AF-A0A9E5U5F0-F1
#
_cell.length_a   1.000
_cell.length_b   1.000
_cell.length_c   1.000
_cell.angle_alpha   90.00
_cell.angle_beta   90.00
_cell.angle_gamma   90.00
#
_symmetry.space_group_name_H-M   'P 1'
#
loop_
_entity.id
_entity.type
_entity.pdbx_description
1 polymer ?
#
loop_
_entity_poly.entity_id
_entity_poly.type
_entity_poly.pdbx_seq_one_letter_code
_entity_poly.pdbx_strand_id
1 'polypeptide(L)' 'NVQTHSRTQNCKWLTEIYHDNPAWLHPETASARGISDGDAIRVTTDLGELVTRALVTDSIVPGV' A
#
# COMPACT_ATOMS: atom_id res chain seq x y z
N ASN A 1 -0.53 -11.40 -9.66
CA ASN A 1 -0.01 -12.39 -10.63
C ASN A 1 1.18 -11.86 -11.46
N VAL A 2 1.86 -10.78 -11.05
CA VAL A 2 2.96 -10.15 -11.81
C VAL A 2 4.28 -10.11 -11.02
N GLN A 3 4.20 -10.06 -9.70
CA GLN A 3 5.35 -10.11 -8.80
C GLN A 3 5.47 -11.51 -8.18
N THR A 4 6.63 -12.16 -8.37
CA THR A 4 6.98 -13.46 -7.78
C THR A 4 8.19 -13.27 -6.87
N HIS A 5 7.90 -12.98 -5.59
CA HIS A 5 8.90 -12.53 -4.62
C HIS A 5 9.78 -11.40 -5.20
N SER A 6 11.08 -11.43 -4.96
CA SER A 6 12.05 -10.45 -5.47
C SER A 6 12.53 -10.73 -6.91
N ARG A 7 12.10 -11.82 -7.55
CA ARG A 7 12.71 -12.29 -8.81
C ARG A 7 12.22 -11.57 -10.06
N THR A 8 11.04 -10.95 -10.01
CA THR A 8 10.42 -10.30 -11.18
C THR A 8 10.26 -8.80 -11.05
N GLN A 9 10.73 -8.20 -9.94
CA GLN A 9 10.63 -6.74 -9.71
C GLN A 9 11.45 -5.91 -10.71
N ASN A 10 12.53 -6.48 -11.29
CA ASN A 10 13.37 -5.81 -12.28
C ASN A 10 13.01 -6.15 -13.75
N CYS A 11 11.85 -6.77 -13.98
CA CYS A 11 11.38 -7.09 -15.32
C CYS A 11 10.50 -5.95 -15.84
N LYS A 12 11.03 -5.10 -16.73
CA LYS A 12 10.38 -3.88 -17.22
C LYS A 12 8.91 -4.07 -17.62
N TRP A 13 8.60 -5.11 -18.39
CA TRP A 13 7.23 -5.39 -18.84
C TRP A 13 6.27 -5.79 -17.72
N LEU A 14 6.76 -6.46 -16.67
CA LEU A 14 5.93 -6.87 -15.53
C LEU A 14 5.73 -5.69 -14.56
N THR A 15 6.76 -4.86 -14.39
CA THR A 15 6.69 -3.63 -13.60
C THR A 15 5.71 -2.64 -14.21
N GLU A 16 5.66 -2.51 -15.54
CA GLU A 16 4.68 -1.65 -16.22
C GLU A 16 3.22 -1.97 -15.86
N ILE A 17 2.91 -3.26 -15.66
CA ILE A 17 1.56 -3.71 -15.27
C ILE A 17 1.25 -3.36 -13.81
N TYR A 18 2.23 -3.43 -12.91
CA TYR A 18 2.03 -3.16 -11.48
C TYR A 18 3.36 -2.73 -10.81
N HIS A 19 3.55 -1.41 -10.71
CA HIS A 19 4.76 -0.78 -10.18
C HIS A 19 4.56 -0.13 -8.80
N ASP A 20 3.31 0.18 -8.44
CA ASP A 20 2.99 0.80 -7.17
C ASP A 20 2.71 -0.24 -6.09
N ASN A 21 3.21 0.01 -4.89
CA ASN A 21 2.94 -0.80 -3.71
C ASN A 21 2.16 0.02 -2.68
N PRO A 22 0.87 0.32 -2.94
CA PRO A 22 0.07 1.10 -2.00
C PRO A 22 -0.19 0.29 -0.72
N ALA A 23 -0.29 0.99 0.40
CA ALA A 23 -0.78 0.44 1.64
C ALA A 23 -2.31 0.36 1.61
N TRP A 24 -2.84 -0.84 1.83
CA TRP A 24 -4.28 -1.06 1.80
C TRP A 24 -4.88 -0.77 3.18
N LEU A 25 -5.88 0.09 3.22
CA LEU A 25 -6.52 0.56 4.45
C LEU A 25 -8.04 0.37 4.37
N HIS A 26 -8.67 0.00 5.47
CA HIS A 26 -10.13 -0.01 5.56
C HIS A 26 -10.66 1.43 5.63
N PRO A 27 -11.83 1.76 5.02
CA PRO A 27 -12.42 3.10 5.04
C PRO A 27 -12.60 3.67 6.46
N GLU A 28 -12.96 2.83 7.42
CA GLU A 28 -13.12 3.25 8.82
C GLU A 28 -11.78 3.66 9.46
N THR A 29 -10.73 2.86 9.26
CA THR A 29 -9.38 3.19 9.77
C THR A 29 -8.83 4.43 9.08
N ALA A 30 -9.03 4.54 7.76
CA ALA A 30 -8.62 5.68 6.97
C ALA A 30 -9.33 6.96 7.44
N SER A 31 -10.66 6.91 7.63
CA SER A 31 -11.46 8.03 8.14
C SER A 31 -11.07 8.43 9.56
N ALA A 32 -10.79 7.47 10.45
CA ALA A 32 -10.32 7.75 11.80
C ALA A 32 -8.97 8.48 11.83
N ARG A 33 -8.15 8.29 10.79
CA ARG A 33 -6.84 8.93 10.63
C ARG A 33 -6.85 10.13 9.67
N GLY A 34 -8.01 10.46 9.08
CA GLY A 34 -8.16 11.53 8.10
C GLY A 34 -7.41 11.28 6.78
N ILE A 35 -7.20 10.02 6.41
CA ILE A 35 -6.48 9.59 5.22
C ILE A 35 -7.49 9.33 4.10
N SER A 36 -7.24 9.88 2.91
CA SER A 36 -8.03 9.62 1.70
C SER A 36 -7.32 8.64 0.76
N ASP A 37 -8.08 8.10 -0.19
CA ASP A 37 -7.51 7.28 -1.26
C ASP A 37 -6.49 8.08 -2.09
N GLY A 38 -5.32 7.50 -2.32
CA GLY A 38 -4.21 8.12 -3.05
C GLY A 38 -3.29 9.01 -2.21
N ASP A 39 -3.60 9.28 -0.94
CA ASP A 39 -2.75 10.12 -0.09
C ASP A 39 -1.40 9.48 0.21
N ALA A 40 -0.36 10.30 0.28
CA ALA A 40 0.96 9.86 0.71
C ALA A 40 0.97 9.65 2.22
N ILE A 41 1.10 8.40 2.65
CA ILE A 41 1.14 7.99 4.04
C ILE A 41 2.54 7.53 4.44
N ARG A 42 2.87 7.72 5.72
CA ARG A 42 4.08 7.17 6.32
C ARG A 42 3.68 6.17 7.39
N VAL A 43 4.08 4.92 7.18
CA VAL A 43 3.87 3.81 8.10
C VAL A 43 5.11 3.69 8.98
N THR A 44 4.96 3.96 10.27
CA THR A 44 6.03 3.88 11.27
C THR A 44 5.83 2.71 12.20
N THR A 45 6.91 1.98 12.48
CA THR A 45 7.01 0.95 13.52
C THR A 45 8.20 1.27 14.42
N ASP A 46 8.33 0.59 15.56
CA ASP A 46 9.45 0.81 16.50
C ASP A 46 10.84 0.58 15.86
N LEU A 47 10.89 -0.18 14.75
CA LEU A 47 12.13 -0.54 14.07
C LEU A 47 12.43 0.33 12.83
N GLY A 48 11.46 1.09 12.33
CA GLY A 48 11.65 1.87 11.12
C GLY A 48 10.37 2.38 10.47
N GLU A 49 10.54 3.07 9.35
CA GLU A 49 9.47 3.76 8.63
C GLU A 49 9.45 3.44 7.14
N LEU A 50 8.26 3.50 6.53
CA LEU A 50 8.01 3.32 5.11
C LEU A 50 7.06 4.40 4.61
N VAL A 51 7.37 5.02 3.48
CA VAL A 51 6.47 5.98 2.80
C VAL A 51 5.83 5.29 1.60
N THR A 52 4.50 5.34 1.52
CA THR A 52 3.75 4.80 0.38
C THR A 52 2.42 5.55 0.20
N ARG A 53 1.62 5.19 -0.80
CA ARG A 53 0.27 5.74 -1.03
C ARG A 53 -0.78 4.89 -0.35
N ALA A 54 -1.83 5.52 0.19
CA ALA A 54 -2.99 4.83 0.69
C ALA A 54 -3.87 4.34 -0.45
N LEU A 55 -4.33 3.10 -0.38
CA LEU A 55 -5.43 2.56 -1.17
C LEU A 55 -6.55 2.17 -0.21
N VAL A 56 -7.66 2.89 -0.23
CA VAL A 56 -8.75 2.70 0.71
C VAL A 56 -9.77 1.71 0.12
N THR A 57 -9.97 0.57 0.77
CA THR A 57 -10.85 -0.49 0.27
C THR A 57 -11.57 -1.20 1.42
N ASP A 58 -12.86 -1.54 1.23
CA ASP A 58 -13.64 -2.36 2.16
C ASP A 58 -13.16 -3.82 2.29
N SER A 59 -12.16 -4.24 1.50
CA SER A 59 -11.63 -5.61 1.52
C SER A 59 -10.62 -5.87 2.65
N ILE A 60 -10.27 -4.84 3.43
CA ILE A 60 -9.34 -4.93 4.56
C ILE A 60 -10.13 -4.96 5.87
N VAL A 61 -9.64 -5.71 6.86
CA VAL A 61 -10.28 -5.72 8.19
C VAL A 61 -10.09 -4.36 8.88
N PRO A 62 -11.14 -3.73 9.44
CA PRO A 62 -10.99 -2.51 10.22
C PRO A 62 -10.04 -2.69 11.41
N GLY A 63 -9.18 -1.70 11.65
CA GLY A 63 -8.26 -1.66 12.78
C GLY A 63 -6.85 -2.25 12.56
N VAL A 64 -6.52 -2.63 11.32
CA VAL A 64 -5.15 -3.04 10.90
C VAL A 64 -4.35 -1.87 10.36
#